data_AF-A0A453BZ83-F1
#
_entry.id   AF-A0A453BZ83-F1
#
_cell.length_a   1.000
_cell.length_b   1.000
_cell.length_c   1.000
_cell.angle_alpha   90.00
_cell.angle_beta   90.00
_cell.angle_gamma   90.00
#
_symmetry.space_group_name_H-M   'P 1'
#
loop_
_entity.id
_entity.type
_entity.pdbx_description
1 polymer ?
#
loop_
_entity_poly.entity_id
_entity_poly.type
_entity_poly.pdbx_seq_one_letter_code
_entity_poly.pdbx_strand_id
1 'polypeptide(L)'
;GPTVHSNTTWTGLHCIWICCRPLCKNLKSSRWVIHAPGDTAGTTSERSFGLLPHQIRGSISQYNLLTLLGYASSRCVACSNAVLSEYRSRGLDFVMQAINEPTYLEDLTGLTDLMKCTDISQVEWVDEVKDDEFADI
;
A
#
# COMPACT_ATOMS: atom_id res chain seq x y z
N GLY A 1 14.35 41.23 -10.26
CA GLY A 1 13.67 40.68 -9.06
C GLY A 1 12.24 41.16 -9.08
N PRO A 2 11.24 40.37 -8.62
CA PRO A 2 11.29 39.45 -7.49
C PRO A 2 10.83 38.01 -7.82
N THR A 3 10.86 37.19 -6.77
CA THR A 3 10.47 35.77 -6.59
C THR A 3 8.99 35.47 -6.84
N VAL A 4 8.71 34.30 -7.44
CA VAL A 4 7.44 33.55 -7.30
C VAL A 4 7.74 32.09 -6.97
N HIS A 5 7.12 31.63 -5.87
CA HIS A 5 7.11 30.23 -5.45
C HIS A 5 6.24 29.40 -6.40
N SER A 6 6.69 28.19 -6.73
CA SER A 6 5.75 27.12 -7.09
C SER A 6 6.30 25.78 -6.59
N ASN A 7 5.62 25.23 -5.59
CA ASN A 7 5.75 23.84 -5.20
C ASN A 7 5.16 22.99 -6.34
N THR A 8 5.96 22.11 -6.93
CA THR A 8 5.46 21.10 -7.86
C THR A 8 5.65 19.73 -7.23
N THR A 9 4.57 19.22 -6.64
CA THR A 9 4.42 17.81 -6.27
C THR A 9 4.31 16.97 -7.54
N TRP A 10 5.32 16.13 -7.79
CA TRP A 10 5.33 15.22 -8.93
C TRP A 10 4.47 13.97 -8.66
N THR A 11 3.24 14.05 -9.15
CA THR A 11 2.43 13.01 -9.81
C THR A 11 2.78 11.53 -9.57
N GLY A 12 1.98 10.89 -8.72
CA GLY A 12 1.93 9.44 -8.51
C GLY A 12 1.16 8.66 -9.59
N LEU A 13 1.69 8.60 -10.81
CA LEU A 13 1.08 7.81 -11.90
C LEU A 13 2.00 6.74 -12.51
N HIS A 14 3.18 6.51 -11.94
CA HIS A 14 4.17 5.58 -12.52
C HIS A 14 4.17 4.16 -11.94
N CYS A 15 3.28 3.84 -10.99
CA CYS A 15 3.26 2.51 -10.34
C CYS A 15 2.27 1.50 -10.94
N ILE A 16 1.38 1.91 -11.85
CA ILE A 16 0.31 1.01 -12.36
C ILE A 16 0.78 0.14 -13.54
N TRP A 17 1.88 0.50 -14.22
CA TRP A 17 2.24 -0.11 -15.51
C TRP A 17 3.53 -0.94 -15.49
N ILE A 18 3.71 -1.81 -14.49
CA ILE A 18 4.80 -2.82 -14.51
C ILE A 18 4.34 -4.26 -14.32
N CYS A 19 3.05 -4.52 -14.05
CA CYS A 19 2.55 -5.87 -13.78
C CYS A 19 1.90 -6.58 -14.97
N CYS A 20 2.03 -6.08 -16.20
CA CYS A 20 1.40 -6.70 -17.37
C CYS A 20 2.43 -7.36 -18.31
N ARG A 21 2.68 -8.65 -18.04
CA ARG A 21 3.07 -9.77 -18.96
C ARG A 21 4.53 -10.26 -18.91
N PRO A 22 4.83 -11.57 -19.11
CA PRO A 22 4.17 -12.80 -18.66
C PRO A 22 5.14 -13.76 -17.92
N LEU A 23 4.88 -14.13 -16.67
CA LEU A 23 5.60 -15.22 -16.02
C LEU A 23 4.65 -16.06 -15.15
N CYS A 24 3.89 -16.93 -15.79
CA CYS A 24 3.30 -18.11 -15.15
C CYS A 24 2.69 -19.03 -16.20
N LYS A 25 3.49 -19.95 -16.76
CA LYS A 25 2.97 -21.10 -17.50
C LYS A 25 2.81 -22.36 -16.63
N ASN A 26 3.04 -22.30 -15.31
CA ASN A 26 2.86 -23.47 -14.45
C ASN A 26 2.62 -23.10 -12.98
N LEU A 27 1.44 -22.59 -12.66
CA LEU A 27 0.96 -22.62 -11.28
C LEU A 27 -0.49 -23.10 -11.26
N LYS A 28 -0.65 -24.42 -11.07
CA LYS A 28 -1.92 -25.03 -10.67
C LYS A 28 -2.10 -24.76 -9.17
N SER A 29 -2.62 -23.60 -8.81
CA SER A 29 -3.26 -23.39 -7.51
C SER A 29 -4.22 -22.22 -7.62
N SER A 30 -5.47 -22.50 -7.28
CA SER A 30 -6.67 -21.66 -7.46
C SER A 30 -6.73 -20.45 -6.52
N ARG A 31 -5.59 -19.85 -6.17
CA ARG A 31 -5.50 -18.74 -5.22
C ARG A 31 -4.47 -17.71 -5.71
N TRP A 32 -4.92 -16.79 -6.56
CA TRP A 32 -4.12 -15.66 -7.07
C TRP A 32 -3.93 -14.56 -6.02
N VAL A 33 -3.47 -14.91 -4.83
CA VAL A 33 -2.89 -13.92 -3.92
C VAL A 33 -1.47 -13.66 -4.42
N ILE A 34 -1.10 -12.39 -4.62
CA ILE A 34 0.27 -12.02 -4.99
C ILE A 34 1.20 -12.41 -3.83
N HIS A 35 1.76 -13.61 -3.89
CA HIS A 35 2.82 -14.06 -3.01
C HIS A 35 4.16 -13.66 -3.64
N ALA A 36 4.60 -12.44 -3.36
CA ALA A 36 5.98 -12.05 -3.62
C ALA A 36 6.82 -12.49 -2.41
N PRO A 37 7.88 -13.30 -2.54
CA PRO A 37 8.87 -13.50 -1.47
C PRO A 37 9.80 -12.29 -1.41
N GLY A 38 10.24 -11.89 -0.21
CA GLY A 38 11.07 -10.71 -0.02
C GLY A 38 11.96 -10.90 1.20
N ASP A 39 13.14 -10.27 1.15
CA ASP A 39 14.12 -10.34 2.23
C ASP A 39 14.01 -9.11 3.15
N THR A 40 14.32 -9.26 4.44
CA THR A 40 14.46 -8.15 5.39
C THR A 40 15.91 -8.00 5.83
N ALA A 41 16.29 -6.79 6.24
CA ALA A 41 17.59 -6.51 6.83
C ALA A 41 17.86 -7.47 8.00
N GLY A 42 19.08 -8.00 8.06
CA GLY A 42 19.48 -9.02 9.04
C GLY A 42 19.21 -10.46 8.61
N THR A 43 18.53 -10.71 7.49
CA THR A 43 18.51 -12.07 6.90
C THR A 43 19.78 -12.31 6.09
N THR A 44 20.24 -13.56 6.04
CA THR A 44 21.37 -13.95 5.19
C THR A 44 20.80 -14.47 3.87
N SER A 45 21.15 -13.84 2.75
CA SER A 45 20.77 -14.33 1.42
C SER A 45 21.94 -15.06 0.76
N GLU A 46 21.69 -16.24 0.22
CA GLU A 46 22.66 -16.98 -0.62
C GLU A 46 22.76 -16.42 -2.06
N ARG A 47 22.02 -15.34 -2.35
CA ARG A 47 21.95 -14.73 -3.68
C ARG A 47 23.20 -13.90 -3.95
N SER A 48 23.74 -13.99 -5.18
CA SER A 48 24.93 -13.25 -5.62
C SER A 48 24.80 -11.73 -5.49
N PHE A 49 23.58 -11.20 -5.60
CA PHE A 49 23.28 -9.77 -5.49
C PHE A 49 22.77 -9.34 -4.11
N GLY A 50 22.83 -10.23 -3.12
CA GLY A 50 22.36 -9.94 -1.77
C GLY A 50 20.84 -9.96 -1.63
N LEU A 51 20.34 -9.14 -0.70
CA LEU A 51 18.94 -9.07 -0.30
C LEU A 51 18.05 -8.47 -1.39
N LEU A 52 16.86 -9.06 -1.57
CA LEU A 52 15.79 -8.56 -2.43
C LEU A 52 14.56 -8.18 -1.59
N PRO A 53 14.55 -6.98 -0.99
CA PRO A 53 13.43 -6.53 -0.18
C PRO A 53 12.20 -6.15 -1.03
N HIS A 54 11.01 -6.33 -0.47
CA HIS A 54 9.76 -5.88 -1.14
C HIS A 54 9.64 -4.37 -1.19
N GLN A 55 9.93 -3.73 -0.07
CA GLN A 55 9.86 -2.28 0.07
C GLN A 55 11.07 -1.78 0.83
N ILE A 56 11.65 -0.69 0.34
CA ILE A 56 12.70 0.06 1.00
C ILE A 56 12.13 1.43 1.37
N ARG A 57 12.19 1.81 2.65
CA ARG A 57 11.82 3.15 3.13
C ARG A 57 13.02 3.79 3.80
N GLY A 58 13.38 4.99 3.36
CA GLY A 58 14.53 5.73 3.90
C GLY A 58 14.11 7.03 4.58
N SER A 59 14.89 7.45 5.56
CA SER A 59 14.83 8.78 6.18
C SER A 59 16.17 9.47 6.02
N ILE A 60 16.19 10.62 5.31
CA ILE A 60 17.42 11.37 5.07
C ILE A 60 17.93 12.01 6.36
N SER A 61 17.05 12.65 7.15
CA SER A 61 17.44 13.33 8.40
C SER A 61 18.05 12.38 9.44
N GLN A 62 17.70 11.10 9.39
CA GLN A 62 18.21 10.06 10.29
C GLN A 62 19.26 9.16 9.62
N TYR A 63 19.58 9.39 8.33
CA TYR A 63 20.45 8.54 7.52
C TYR A 63 20.15 7.04 7.66
N ASN A 64 18.86 6.68 7.73
CA ASN A 64 18.41 5.33 8.05
C ASN A 64 17.60 4.72 6.89
N LEU A 65 17.72 3.41 6.70
CA LEU A 65 17.03 2.64 5.68
C LEU A 65 16.36 1.41 6.31
N LEU A 66 15.07 1.25 6.06
CA LEU A 66 14.26 0.14 6.52
C LEU A 66 13.81 -0.71 5.34
N THR A 67 13.93 -2.03 5.47
CA THR A 67 13.34 -3.00 4.55
C THR A 67 12.06 -3.55 5.16
N LEU A 68 10.96 -3.55 4.41
CA LEU A 68 9.66 -3.99 4.88
C LEU A 68 9.11 -5.08 3.96
N LEU A 69 8.36 -6.01 4.55
CA LEU A 69 7.56 -6.99 3.80
C LEU A 69 6.11 -6.50 3.73
N GLY A 70 5.57 -6.50 2.52
CA GLY A 70 4.17 -6.16 2.28
C GLY A 70 3.37 -7.41 1.95
N TYR A 71 2.23 -7.59 2.60
CA TYR A 71 1.30 -8.67 2.27
C TYR A 71 0.15 -8.15 1.42
N ALA A 72 -0.24 -8.92 0.42
CA ALA A 72 -1.40 -8.60 -0.41
C ALA A 72 -2.69 -8.74 0.42
N SER A 73 -3.42 -7.64 0.59
CA SER A 73 -4.72 -7.64 1.26
C SER A 73 -5.81 -8.16 0.33
N SER A 74 -6.73 -8.97 0.87
CA SER A 74 -7.93 -9.41 0.15
C SER A 74 -8.84 -8.24 -0.24
N ARG A 75 -8.74 -7.08 0.42
CA ARG A 75 -9.52 -5.86 0.16
C ARG A 75 -8.74 -4.79 -0.62
N CYS A 76 -7.59 -5.12 -1.20
CA CYS A 76 -6.79 -4.17 -1.95
C CYS A 76 -7.54 -3.67 -3.21
N VAL A 77 -7.70 -2.34 -3.34
CA VAL A 77 -8.36 -1.67 -4.47
C VAL A 77 -7.63 -1.80 -5.81
N ALA A 78 -6.39 -2.33 -5.81
CA ALA A 78 -5.59 -2.51 -7.01
C ALA A 78 -5.40 -3.98 -7.41
N CYS A 79 -5.14 -4.87 -6.45
CA CYS A 79 -4.71 -6.25 -6.75
C CYS A 79 -5.55 -7.35 -6.09
N SER A 80 -6.68 -7.02 -5.46
CA SER A 80 -7.59 -8.04 -4.94
C SER A 80 -8.17 -8.90 -6.06
N ASN A 81 -8.59 -10.12 -5.71
CA ASN A 81 -9.23 -11.01 -6.68
C ASN A 81 -10.49 -10.40 -7.30
N ALA A 82 -11.26 -9.61 -6.54
CA ALA A 82 -12.46 -8.91 -7.02
C ALA A 82 -12.12 -7.90 -8.12
N VAL A 83 -11.07 -7.10 -7.91
CA VAL A 83 -10.59 -6.12 -8.91
C VAL A 83 -10.06 -6.85 -10.14
N LEU A 84 -9.26 -7.91 -9.96
CA LEU A 84 -8.72 -8.68 -11.07
C LEU A 84 -9.82 -9.40 -11.87
N SER A 85 -10.88 -9.89 -11.21
CA SER A 85 -12.01 -10.50 -11.90
C SER A 85 -12.83 -9.50 -12.70
N GLU A 86 -13.13 -8.33 -12.11
CA GLU A 86 -13.89 -7.27 -12.79
C GLU A 86 -13.13 -6.68 -13.98
N TYR A 87 -11.82 -6.46 -13.83
CA TYR A 87 -10.99 -6.02 -14.94
C TYR A 87 -10.94 -7.04 -16.07
N ARG A 88 -10.84 -8.34 -15.75
CA ARG A 88 -10.83 -9.41 -16.77
C ARG A 88 -12.17 -9.59 -17.47
N SER A 89 -13.28 -9.33 -16.79
CA SER A 89 -14.62 -9.50 -17.35
C SER A 89 -15.07 -8.29 -18.18
N ARG A 90 -14.82 -7.07 -17.69
CA ARG A 90 -15.35 -5.82 -18.27
C ARG A 90 -14.29 -4.95 -18.96
N GLY A 91 -13.01 -5.20 -18.72
CA GLY A 91 -11.92 -4.49 -19.37
C GLY A 91 -11.98 -2.97 -19.16
N LEU A 92 -12.04 -2.22 -20.25
CA LEU A 92 -12.03 -0.76 -20.23
C LEU A 92 -13.28 -0.15 -19.56
N ASP A 93 -14.44 -0.79 -19.64
CA ASP A 93 -15.66 -0.26 -19.01
C ASP A 93 -15.53 -0.21 -17.49
N PHE A 94 -14.88 -1.23 -16.91
CA PHE A 94 -14.53 -1.23 -15.48
C PHE A 94 -13.55 -0.10 -15.14
N VAL A 95 -12.52 0.12 -15.98
CA VAL A 95 -11.55 1.20 -15.75
C VAL A 95 -12.24 2.57 -15.81
N MET A 96 -13.10 2.79 -16.80
CA MET A 96 -13.85 4.04 -16.94
C MET A 96 -14.80 4.26 -15.75
N GLN A 97 -15.45 3.22 -15.25
CA GLN A 97 -16.27 3.33 -14.05
C GLN A 97 -15.41 3.67 -12.82
N ALA A 98 -14.30 2.96 -12.61
CA ALA A 98 -13.40 3.19 -11.48
C ALA A 98 -12.76 4.60 -11.47
N ILE A 99 -12.55 5.21 -12.64
CA ILE A 99 -12.04 6.58 -12.75
C ILE A 99 -13.13 7.61 -12.40
N ASN A 100 -14.37 7.38 -12.86
CA ASN A 100 -15.45 8.35 -12.74
C ASN A 100 -16.23 8.23 -11.43
N GLU A 101 -16.23 7.06 -10.79
CA GLU A 101 -16.93 6.78 -9.54
C GLU A 101 -15.90 6.54 -8.42
N PRO A 102 -15.61 7.55 -7.58
CA PRO A 102 -14.50 7.49 -6.63
C PRO A 102 -14.65 6.40 -5.56
N THR A 103 -15.89 6.02 -5.19
CA THR A 103 -16.15 5.00 -4.17
C THR A 103 -16.20 3.57 -4.75
N TYR A 104 -16.29 3.42 -6.06
CA TYR A 104 -16.61 2.14 -6.70
C TYR A 104 -15.61 1.03 -6.33
N LEU A 105 -14.31 1.34 -6.32
CA LEU A 105 -13.29 0.35 -5.96
C LEU A 105 -13.34 -0.01 -4.47
N GLU A 106 -13.68 0.93 -3.59
CA GLU A 106 -13.80 0.68 -2.15
C GLU A 106 -15.01 -0.21 -1.85
N ASP A 107 -16.12 0.03 -2.54
CA ASP A 107 -17.33 -0.78 -2.46
C ASP A 107 -17.08 -2.19 -3.00
N LEU A 108 -16.44 -2.29 -4.17
CA LEU A 108 -16.10 -3.57 -4.80
C LEU A 108 -15.20 -4.45 -3.92
N THR A 109 -14.23 -3.86 -3.22
CA THR A 109 -13.30 -4.62 -2.37
C THR A 109 -13.78 -4.81 -0.94
N GLY A 110 -14.96 -4.27 -0.58
CA GLY A 110 -15.48 -4.28 0.78
C GLY A 110 -14.65 -3.45 1.75
N LEU A 111 -13.91 -2.47 1.24
CA LEU A 111 -13.16 -1.51 2.05
C LEU A 111 -14.13 -0.52 2.72
N THR A 112 -15.19 -0.10 2.02
CA THR A 112 -16.24 0.76 2.58
C THR A 112 -16.83 0.20 3.87
N ASP A 113 -17.17 -1.10 3.89
CA ASP A 113 -17.71 -1.76 5.07
C ASP A 113 -16.67 -1.92 6.18
N LEU A 114 -15.39 -2.10 5.83
CA LEU A 114 -14.31 -2.13 6.82
C LEU A 114 -14.24 -0.80 7.58
N MET A 115 -14.25 0.32 6.85
CA MET A 115 -14.16 1.66 7.44
C MET A 115 -15.36 1.93 8.36
N LYS A 116 -16.57 1.58 7.92
CA LYS A 116 -17.79 1.72 8.74
C LYS A 116 -17.70 0.93 10.05
N CYS A 117 -17.22 -0.30 10.01
CA CYS A 117 -17.04 -1.10 11.23
C CYS A 117 -16.04 -0.47 12.20
N THR A 118 -14.98 0.17 11.67
CA THR A 118 -13.99 0.88 12.50
C THR A 118 -14.58 2.16 13.10
N ASP A 119 -15.37 2.92 12.36
CA ASP A 119 -16.04 4.13 12.85
C ASP A 119 -17.05 3.85 13.96
N ILE A 120 -17.70 2.68 13.96
CA ILE A 120 -18.61 2.27 15.04
C ILE A 120 -17.84 1.95 16.33
N SER A 121 -16.59 1.52 16.21
CA SER A 121 -15.74 1.12 17.34
C SER A 121 -14.96 2.27 17.99
N GLN A 122 -15.42 3.53 17.90
CA GLN A 122 -14.76 4.74 18.40
C GLN A 122 -13.99 4.47 19.71
N VAL A 123 -12.67 4.33 19.59
CA VAL A 123 -11.76 4.22 20.73
C VAL A 123 -11.53 5.65 21.20
N GLU A 124 -12.06 6.00 22.38
CA GLU A 124 -11.71 7.27 23.03
C GLU A 124 -10.21 7.23 23.37
N TRP A 125 -9.42 8.02 22.63
CA TRP A 125 -8.05 8.29 23.01
C TRP A 125 -8.08 9.11 24.31
N VAL A 126 -7.83 8.47 25.44
CA VAL A 126 -7.66 9.16 26.72
C VAL A 126 -6.38 9.99 26.66
N ASP A 127 -6.52 11.30 26.56
CA ASP A 127 -5.40 12.22 26.74
C ASP A 127 -4.95 12.14 28.21
N GLU A 128 -3.80 11.52 28.46
CA GLU A 128 -3.17 11.53 29.77
C GLU A 128 -2.86 12.99 30.16
N VAL A 129 -3.60 13.52 31.14
CA VAL A 129 -3.30 14.80 31.81
C VAL A 129 -1.92 14.71 32.46
N LYS A 130 -1.00 15.58 32.05
CA LYS A 130 0.30 15.77 32.70
C LYS A 130 0.12 16.60 33.96
N ASP A 131 -0.08 15.92 35.08
CA ASP A 131 0.09 16.50 36.41
C ASP A 131 1.52 16.18 36.89
N ASP A 132 2.46 17.08 36.62
CA ASP A 132 3.80 17.04 37.21
C ASP A 132 4.33 18.47 37.45
N GLU A 133 3.78 19.06 38.51
CA GLU A 133 4.46 19.99 39.41
C GLU A 133 5.82 19.40 39.84
N PHE A 134 6.92 19.99 39.37
CA PHE A 134 8.24 19.81 39.98
C PHE A 134 8.97 21.16 39.98
N ALA A 135 8.79 21.91 41.07
CA ALA A 135 9.66 23.02 41.44
C ALA A 135 10.49 22.60 42.67
N ASP A 136 11.79 22.89 42.58
CA ASP A 136 12.83 22.99 43.62
C ASP A 136 13.46 21.72 44.20
N ILE A 137 14.61 21.32 43.59
CA ILE A 137 15.89 21.15 44.32
C ILE A 137 17.00 21.86 43.51
#